data_AF-A0A381EKW4-F1
#
_entry.id   AF-A0A381EKW4-F1
#
_cell.length_a   1.000
_cell.length_b   1.000
_cell.length_c   1.000
_cell.angle_alpha   90.00
_cell.angle_beta   90.00
_cell.angle_gamma   90.00
#
_symmetry.space_group_name_H-M   'P 1'
#
loop_
_entity.id
_entity.type
_entity.pdbx_description
1 polymer ?
#
loop_
_entity_poly.entity_id
_entity_poly.type
_entity_poly.pdbx_seq_one_letter_code
_entity_poly.pdbx_strand_id
1 'polypeptide(L)' 'MKKSKEFIMREEYDFTNAIRGRFYKNKKIPTTLRLDEDILCILKKRANELKIPYQTLINSILRENANALLK' A
#
# COMPACT_ATOMS: atom_id res chain seq x y z
N MET A 1 2.57 -37.79 10.90
CA MET A 1 2.50 -36.33 11.07
C MET A 1 3.89 -35.79 11.37
N LYS A 2 4.54 -35.09 10.42
CA LYS A 2 5.84 -34.45 10.64
C LYS A 2 5.61 -33.14 11.39
N LYS A 3 6.14 -33.00 12.61
CA LYS A 3 6.14 -31.76 13.40
C LYS A 3 6.75 -30.63 12.56
N SER A 4 6.00 -29.54 12.39
CA SER A 4 6.50 -28.27 11.88
C SER A 4 7.64 -27.80 12.79
N LYS A 5 8.86 -27.80 12.25
CA LYS A 5 10.03 -27.25 12.91
C LYS A 5 9.79 -25.75 13.07
N GLU A 6 9.56 -25.28 14.29
CA GLU A 6 9.52 -23.85 14.59
C GLU A 6 10.88 -23.24 14.22
N PHE A 7 10.88 -22.38 13.21
CA PHE A 7 12.03 -21.58 12.86
C PHE A 7 12.10 -20.42 13.85
N ILE A 8 12.64 -20.69 15.03
CA ILE A 8 13.01 -19.63 15.97
C ILE A 8 14.14 -18.84 15.29
N MET A 9 13.89 -17.56 14.98
CA MET A 9 14.91 -16.67 14.45
C MET A 9 16.10 -16.66 15.41
N ARG A 10 17.32 -16.77 14.87
CA ARG A 10 18.52 -16.64 15.69
C ARG A 10 18.63 -15.19 16.15
N GLU A 11 19.16 -14.98 17.35
CA GLU A 11 19.26 -13.65 17.98
C GLU A 11 20.05 -12.64 17.12
N GLU A 12 20.99 -13.11 16.31
CA GLU A 12 21.78 -12.28 15.37
C GLU A 12 20.96 -11.70 14.19
N TYR A 13 19.74 -12.20 13.97
CA TYR A 13 18.82 -11.74 12.92
C TYR A 13 17.58 -11.05 13.50
N ASP A 14 17.68 -10.45 14.69
CA ASP A 14 16.58 -9.67 15.25
C ASP A 14 16.39 -8.34 14.48
N PHE A 15 15.40 -8.34 13.58
CA PHE A 15 15.02 -7.17 12.80
C PHE A 15 13.89 -6.36 13.45
N THR A 16 13.62 -6.51 14.74
CA THR A 16 12.52 -5.81 15.43
C THR A 16 12.61 -4.29 15.30
N ASN A 17 13.84 -3.73 15.23
CA ASN A 17 14.09 -2.31 15.02
C ASN A 17 14.56 -1.95 13.59
N ALA A 18 14.40 -2.86 12.62
CA ALA A 18 14.90 -2.64 11.27
C ALA A 18 14.10 -1.57 10.53
N ILE A 19 14.82 -0.58 9.99
CA ILE A 19 14.26 0.49 9.17
C ILE A 19 14.12 -0.02 7.73
N ARG A 20 12.97 0.21 7.11
CA ARG A 20 12.71 -0.14 5.71
C ARG A 20 13.75 0.56 4.82
N GLY A 21 14.55 -0.22 4.08
CA GLY A 21 15.59 0.30 3.20
C GLY A 21 15.04 1.07 1.98
N ARG A 22 15.91 1.80 1.28
CA ARG A 22 15.57 2.66 0.12
C ARG A 22 14.81 1.98 -1.02
N PHE A 23 14.93 0.65 -1.15
CA PHE A 23 14.26 -0.14 -2.18
C PHE A 23 12.94 -0.76 -1.72
N TYR A 24 12.49 -0.48 -0.50
CA TYR A 24 11.24 -1.00 0.00
C TYR A 24 10.06 -0.42 -0.78
N LYS A 25 9.34 -1.28 -1.47
CA LYS A 25 8.06 -0.94 -2.11
C LYS A 25 6.93 -1.40 -1.19
N ASN A 26 5.99 -0.50 -0.91
CA ASN A 26 4.78 -0.87 -0.18
C ASN A 26 4.07 -2.00 -0.95
N LYS A 27 3.78 -3.10 -0.25
CA LYS A 27 3.02 -4.21 -0.82
C LYS A 27 1.63 -3.73 -1.19
N LYS A 28 1.32 -3.68 -2.48
CA LYS A 28 -0.03 -3.39 -2.98
C LYS A 28 -0.88 -4.64 -2.74
N ILE A 29 -1.93 -4.51 -1.96
CA ILE A 29 -2.89 -5.58 -1.72
C ILE A 29 -4.07 -5.33 -2.67
N PRO A 30 -4.45 -6.30 -3.53
CA PRO A 30 -5.64 -6.17 -4.35
C PRO A 30 -6.87 -6.28 -3.44
N THR A 31 -7.67 -5.21 -3.41
CA THR A 31 -8.91 -5.13 -2.63
C THR A 31 -10.02 -4.58 -3.51
N THR A 32 -11.24 -5.09 -3.35
CA THR A 32 -12.43 -4.56 -4.00
C THR A 32 -12.95 -3.36 -3.20
N LEU A 33 -13.09 -2.21 -3.85
CA LEU A 33 -13.64 -0.97 -3.28
C LEU A 33 -14.84 -0.52 -4.12
N ARG A 34 -15.95 -0.18 -3.47
CA ARG A 34 -17.10 0.44 -4.15
C ARG A 34 -16.89 1.95 -4.18
N LEU A 35 -17.06 2.54 -5.35
CA LEU A 35 -16.98 3.98 -5.61
C LEU A 35 -18.21 4.38 -6.42
N ASP A 36 -18.67 5.60 -6.21
CA ASP A 36 -19.74 6.17 -7.02
C ASP A 36 -19.24 6.45 -8.44
N GLU A 37 -20.16 6.36 -9.40
CA GLU A 37 -19.84 6.44 -10.84
C GLU A 37 -19.31 7.82 -11.24
N ASP A 38 -19.90 8.87 -10.68
CA ASP A 38 -19.53 10.27 -10.89
C ASP A 38 -18.09 10.54 -10.41
N ILE A 39 -17.76 10.06 -9.20
CA ILE A 39 -16.42 10.16 -8.63
C ILE A 39 -15.41 9.40 -9.48
N LEU A 40 -15.75 8.18 -9.93
CA LEU A 40 -14.89 7.40 -10.80
C LEU A 40 -14.61 8.12 -12.13
N CYS A 41 -15.62 8.77 -12.72
CA CYS A 41 -15.49 9.53 -13.96
C CYS A 41 -14.53 10.72 -13.78
N ILE A 42 -14.70 11.50 -12.71
CA ILE A 42 -13.83 12.64 -12.38
C ILE A 42 -12.37 12.17 -12.20
N LEU A 43 -12.16 11.09 -11.44
CA LEU A 43 -10.83 10.54 -11.18
C LEU A 43 -10.15 10.04 -12.46
N LYS A 44 -10.90 9.39 -13.36
CA LYS A 44 -10.37 8.96 -14.67
C LYS A 44 -9.95 10.14 -15.53
N LYS A 45 -10.79 11.18 -15.62
CA LYS A 45 -10.46 12.41 -16.37
C LYS A 45 -9.20 13.06 -15.82
N ARG A 46 -9.12 13.22 -14.50
CA ARG A 46 -7.97 13.83 -13.83
C ARG A 46 -6.69 13.01 -13.98
N ALA A 47 -6.80 11.69 -13.92
CA ALA A 47 -5.66 10.79 -14.13
C ALA A 47 -5.11 10.90 -15.56
N ASN A 48 -5.97 11.08 -16.55
CA ASN A 48 -5.58 11.28 -17.94
C ASN A 48 -4.82 12.60 -18.14
N GLU A 49 -5.29 13.70 -17.53
CA GLU A 49 -4.59 15.00 -17.55
C GLU A 49 -3.17 14.90 -16.95
N LEU A 50 -3.04 14.14 -15.87
CA LEU A 50 -1.78 13.90 -15.16
C LEU A 50 -0.91 12.80 -15.81
N LYS A 51 -1.40 12.13 -16.86
CA LYS A 51 -0.74 10.98 -17.52
C LYS A 51 -0.35 9.86 -16.55
N ILE A 52 -1.17 9.62 -15.53
CA ILE A 52 -0.99 8.53 -14.57
C ILE A 52 -2.19 7.58 -14.59
N PRO A 53 -2.03 6.31 -14.17
CA PRO A 53 -3.17 5.42 -13.99
C PRO A 53 -4.12 5.93 -12.89
N TYR A 54 -5.44 5.85 -13.12
CA TYR A 54 -6.45 6.28 -12.13
C TYR A 54 -6.33 5.54 -10.79
N GLN A 55 -5.90 4.27 -10.81
CA GLN A 55 -5.62 3.50 -9.58
C GLN A 55 -4.45 4.08 -8.78
N THR A 56 -3.45 4.66 -9.44
CA THR A 56 -2.33 5.33 -8.79
C THR A 56 -2.79 6.62 -8.14
N LEU A 57 -3.64 7.39 -8.84
CA LEU A 57 -4.24 8.62 -8.31
C LEU A 57 -5.09 8.33 -7.06
N ILE A 58 -5.97 7.33 -7.12
CA ILE A 58 -6.80 6.90 -5.98
C ILE A 58 -5.92 6.56 -4.77
N ASN A 59 -4.89 5.74 -4.98
CA ASN A 59 -3.99 5.36 -3.90
C ASN A 59 -3.21 6.56 -3.32
N SER A 60 -2.87 7.56 -4.14
CA SER A 60 -2.19 8.77 -3.67
C SER A 60 -3.08 9.60 -2.76
N ILE A 61 -4.33 9.84 -3.18
CA ILE A 61 -5.32 10.60 -2.40
C ILE A 61 -5.59 9.91 -1.06
N LEU A 62 -5.77 8.59 -1.06
CA LEU A 62 -6.00 7.82 0.17
C LEU A 62 -4.81 7.90 1.12
N ARG A 63 -3.57 7.92 0.60
CA ARG A 63 -2.36 8.08 1.43
C ARG A 63 -2.27 9.47 2.06
N GLU A 64 -2.56 10.52 1.31
CA GLU A 64 -2.57 11.89 1.85
C GLU A 64 -3.59 12.03 2.97
N ASN A 65 -4.80 11.52 2.77
CA ASN A 65 -5.85 11.51 3.81
C ASN A 65 -5.43 10.68 5.03
N ALA A 66 -4.89 9.47 4.84
CA ALA A 66 -4.43 8.64 5.95
C ALA A 66 -3.32 9.31 6.77
N ASN A 67 -2.37 9.98 6.10
CA ASN A 67 -1.30 10.71 6.79
C ASN A 67 -1.83 11.91 7.57
N ALA A 68 -2.89 12.58 7.08
CA ALA A 68 -3.54 13.66 7.79
C ALA A 68 -4.28 13.18 9.05
N LEU A 69 -4.87 11.98 9.02
CA LEU A 69 -5.56 11.37 10.17
C LEU A 69 -4.61 10.84 11.26
N LEU A 70 -3.35 10.58 10.90
CA LEU A 70 -2.32 10.05 11.80
C LEU A 70 -1.43 11.15 12.41
N LYS A 71 -1.69 12.42 12.08
CA LYS A 71 -1.10 13.59 12.73
C LYS A 71 -1.97 14.05 13.88
#